data_AF-A0ABD2Q4J4-F1
#
_entry.id   AF-A0ABD2Q4J4-F1
#
_cell.length_a   1.000
_cell.length_b   1.000
_cell.length_c   1.000
_cell.angle_alpha   90.00
_cell.angle_beta   90.00
_cell.angle_gamma   90.00
#
_symmetry.space_group_name_H-M   'P 1'
#
loop_
_entity.id
_entity.type
_entity.pdbx_description
1 polymer ?
#
loop_
_entity_poly.entity_id
_entity_poly.type
_entity_poly.pdbx_seq_one_letter_code
_entity_poly.pdbx_strand_id
1 'polypeptide(L)'
;MVKVLPEVMLKFGYKTRLFFSKWPFPRSELWEYMWCFGSIPPIIFGYYSLNRNRLNLIRISLIGVFAFGLFPICWGSIAHAQELVNYYYTRSYKYNLSGFPIIIMLYIFFSICIQIHGFSLYFGLKLSDMWNTKKHR
;
A
#
# COMPACT_ATOMS: atom_id res chain seq x y z
N MET A 1 3.08 -6.04 4.35
CA MET A 1 2.38 -6.99 5.27
C MET A 1 3.31 -7.73 6.21
N VAL A 2 4.32 -8.47 5.73
CA VAL A 2 5.23 -9.25 6.60
C VAL A 2 5.96 -8.38 7.64
N LYS A 3 6.30 -7.12 7.28
CA LYS A 3 6.91 -6.13 8.19
C LYS A 3 6.00 -5.70 9.36
N VAL A 4 4.72 -5.43 9.07
CA VAL A 4 3.72 -4.85 10.00
C VAL A 4 3.05 -5.93 10.87
N LEU A 5 2.99 -7.17 10.38
CA LEU A 5 2.29 -8.28 11.03
C LEU A 5 2.78 -8.57 12.46
N PRO A 6 4.09 -8.61 12.77
CA PRO A 6 4.57 -8.93 14.12
C PRO A 6 4.26 -7.83 15.13
N GLU A 7 4.29 -6.56 14.71
CA GLU A 7 3.92 -5.42 15.57
C GLU A 7 2.43 -5.46 15.93
N VAL A 8 1.57 -5.82 14.98
CA VAL A 8 0.14 -5.98 15.20
C VAL A 8 -0.14 -7.18 16.13
N MET A 9 0.49 -8.33 15.88
CA MET A 9 0.35 -9.51 16.74
C MET A 9 0.76 -9.25 18.21
N LEU A 10 1.82 -8.46 18.41
CA LEU A 10 2.23 -8.03 19.76
C LEU A 10 1.18 -7.13 20.43
N LYS A 11 0.56 -6.19 19.70
CA LYS A 11 -0.53 -5.35 20.24
C LYS A 11 -1.75 -6.18 20.65
N PHE A 12 -2.00 -7.29 19.97
CA PHE A 12 -3.07 -8.25 20.31
C PHE A 12 -2.67 -9.27 21.39
N GLY A 13 -1.50 -9.14 22.02
CA GLY A 13 -1.11 -9.95 23.19
C GLY A 13 -0.42 -11.27 22.86
N TYR A 14 -0.18 -11.58 21.58
CA TYR A 14 0.59 -12.77 21.20
C TYR A 14 2.10 -12.51 21.45
N LYS A 15 2.62 -13.04 22.58
CA LYS A 15 4.03 -12.92 22.97
C LYS A 15 4.96 -13.83 22.17
N THR A 16 5.24 -13.49 20.92
CA THR A 16 6.24 -14.20 20.11
C THR A 16 7.64 -13.59 20.33
N ARG A 17 8.15 -13.61 21.57
CA ARG A 17 9.45 -13.01 21.97
C ARG A 17 10.63 -13.50 21.11
N LEU A 18 10.63 -14.79 20.74
CA LEU A 18 11.69 -15.40 19.92
C LEU A 18 11.74 -14.88 18.48
N PHE A 19 10.57 -14.52 17.91
CA PHE A 19 10.47 -14.00 16.54
C PHE A 19 10.96 -12.55 16.46
N PHE A 20 10.61 -11.74 17.47
CA PHE A 20 10.96 -10.31 17.48
C PHE A 20 12.44 -10.06 17.78
N SER A 21 13.08 -10.90 18.59
CA SER A 21 14.52 -10.78 18.91
C SER A 21 15.44 -10.97 17.70
N LYS A 22 14.96 -11.61 16.63
CA LYS A 22 15.71 -11.84 15.39
C LYS A 22 15.18 -11.00 14.21
N TRP A 23 14.27 -10.06 14.47
CA TRP A 23 13.61 -9.30 13.42
C TRP A 23 14.54 -8.22 12.84
N PRO A 24 14.98 -8.34 11.57
CA PRO A 24 15.99 -7.43 11.01
C PRO A 24 15.39 -6.14 10.46
N PHE A 25 14.07 -5.96 10.54
CA PHE A 25 13.38 -4.82 9.93
C PHE A 25 13.28 -3.65 10.91
N PRO A 26 13.39 -2.41 10.40
CA PRO A 26 13.11 -1.22 11.20
C PRO A 26 11.65 -1.18 11.65
N ARG A 27 11.35 -0.33 12.64
CA ARG A 27 9.96 -0.09 13.05
C ARG A 27 9.11 0.34 11.86
N SER A 28 7.84 -0.08 11.89
CA SER A 28 6.87 0.25 10.84
C SER A 28 6.46 1.72 10.96
N GLU A 29 6.50 2.44 9.85
CA GLU A 29 6.10 3.85 9.80
C GLU A 29 4.59 4.01 9.61
N LEU A 30 4.05 5.19 9.96
CA LEU A 30 2.60 5.46 9.88
C LEU A 30 2.03 5.23 8.47
N TRP A 31 2.79 5.53 7.42
CA TRP A 31 2.36 5.33 6.04
C TRP A 31 2.14 3.84 5.70
N GLU A 32 2.92 2.93 6.30
CA GLU A 32 2.77 1.48 6.10
C GLU A 32 1.47 0.97 6.72
N TYR A 33 1.13 1.50 7.89
CA TYR A 33 -0.11 1.21 8.59
C TYR A 33 -1.31 1.74 7.80
N MET A 34 -1.26 3.00 7.38
CA MET A 34 -2.31 3.62 6.57
C MET A 34 -2.52 2.85 5.27
N TRP A 35 -1.45 2.42 4.61
CA TRP A 35 -1.55 1.63 3.39
C TRP A 35 -2.13 0.25 3.62
N CYS A 36 -1.62 -0.51 4.60
CA CYS A 36 -2.05 -1.89 4.84
C CYS A 36 -3.50 -1.98 5.31
N PHE A 37 -3.90 -1.14 6.28
CA PHE A 37 -5.24 -1.21 6.86
C PHE A 37 -6.24 -0.33 6.12
N GLY A 38 -5.82 0.85 5.65
CA GLY A 38 -6.68 1.77 4.91
C GLY A 38 -7.03 1.28 3.51
N SER A 39 -6.24 0.38 2.91
CA SER A 39 -6.59 -0.21 1.60
C SER A 39 -7.69 -1.29 1.68
N ILE A 40 -8.06 -1.76 2.87
CA ILE A 40 -9.07 -2.83 3.04
C ILE A 40 -10.49 -2.34 2.67
N PRO A 41 -11.02 -1.23 3.23
CA PRO A 41 -12.36 -0.76 2.90
C PRO A 41 -12.58 -0.48 1.39
N PRO A 42 -11.66 0.18 0.66
CA PRO A 42 -11.80 0.39 -0.78
C PRO A 42 -11.95 -0.90 -1.58
N ILE A 43 -11.22 -1.96 -1.21
CA ILE A 43 -11.31 -3.29 -1.86
C ILE A 43 -12.69 -3.91 -1.63
N ILE A 44 -13.21 -3.87 -0.39
CA ILE A 44 -14.52 -4.42 -0.05
C ILE A 44 -15.63 -3.67 -0.80
N PHE A 45 -15.61 -2.34 -0.79
CA PHE A 45 -16.60 -1.54 -1.51
C PHE A 45 -16.50 -1.73 -3.02
N GLY A 46 -15.29 -1.86 -3.56
CA GLY A 46 -15.06 -2.15 -4.98
C GLY A 46 -15.69 -3.48 -5.37
N TYR A 47 -15.42 -4.54 -4.62
CA TYR A 47 -16.00 -5.86 -4.86
C TYR A 47 -17.54 -5.85 -4.77
N TYR A 48 -18.10 -5.21 -3.72
CA TYR A 48 -19.55 -5.16 -3.55
C TYR A 48 -20.24 -4.29 -4.63
N SER A 49 -19.54 -3.32 -5.21
CA SER A 49 -20.08 -2.50 -6.30
C SER A 49 -20.38 -3.31 -7.56
N LEU A 50 -19.62 -4.40 -7.81
CA LEU A 50 -19.73 -5.24 -9.01
C LEU A 50 -21.04 -6.03 -9.08
N ASN A 51 -21.58 -6.49 -7.95
CA ASN A 51 -22.74 -7.39 -7.92
C ASN A 51 -24.03 -6.72 -8.46
N ARG A 52 -24.17 -5.39 -8.30
CA ARG A 52 -25.38 -4.64 -8.67
C ARG A 52 -25.07 -3.38 -9.48
N ASN A 53 -23.87 -3.28 -10.06
CA ASN A 53 -23.37 -2.10 -10.77
C ASN A 53 -23.63 -0.78 -9.98
N ARG A 54 -23.36 -0.80 -8.68
CA ARG A 54 -23.68 0.32 -7.78
C ARG A 54 -22.68 1.45 -7.97
N LEU A 55 -23.04 2.42 -8.80
CA LEU A 55 -22.23 3.61 -9.11
C LEU A 55 -21.69 4.35 -7.87
N ASN A 56 -22.49 4.47 -6.81
CA ASN A 56 -22.06 5.16 -5.59
C ASN A 56 -20.93 4.41 -4.88
N LEU A 57 -20.98 3.08 -4.85
CA LEU A 57 -19.98 2.26 -4.16
C LEU A 57 -18.66 2.20 -4.93
N ILE A 58 -18.70 2.16 -6.27
CA ILE A 58 -17.47 2.19 -7.06
C ILE A 58 -16.78 3.56 -6.95
N ARG A 59 -17.54 4.66 -6.87
CA ARG A 59 -16.97 6.00 -6.62
C ARG A 59 -16.30 6.09 -5.24
N ILE A 60 -16.94 5.58 -4.20
CA ILE A 60 -16.35 5.50 -2.84
C ILE A 60 -15.09 4.63 -2.85
N SER A 61 -15.14 3.49 -3.53
CA SER A 61 -13.97 2.60 -3.70
C SER A 61 -12.82 3.32 -4.40
N LEU A 62 -13.07 4.03 -5.51
CA LEU A 62 -12.06 4.79 -6.24
C LEU A 62 -11.41 5.89 -5.40
N ILE A 63 -12.21 6.69 -4.69
CA ILE A 63 -11.69 7.70 -3.75
C ILE A 63 -10.84 7.04 -2.67
N GLY A 64 -11.29 5.90 -2.16
CA GLY A 64 -10.57 5.11 -1.18
C GLY A 64 -9.23 4.56 -1.69
N VAL A 65 -9.18 4.03 -2.91
CA VAL A 65 -7.93 3.55 -3.55
C VAL A 65 -6.96 4.71 -3.75
N PHE A 66 -7.44 5.90 -4.12
CA PHE A 66 -6.59 7.07 -4.22
C PHE A 66 -6.04 7.51 -2.86
N ALA A 67 -6.91 7.69 -1.86
CA ALA A 67 -6.57 8.25 -0.56
C ALA A 67 -5.78 7.28 0.36
N PHE A 68 -6.03 5.97 0.28
CA PHE A 68 -5.37 4.98 1.14
C PHE A 68 -4.44 4.05 0.38
N GLY A 69 -4.56 3.94 -0.95
CA GLY A 69 -3.65 3.17 -1.80
C GLY A 69 -2.49 4.02 -2.32
N LEU A 70 -2.78 5.07 -3.09
CA LEU A 70 -1.73 5.90 -3.69
C LEU A 70 -1.09 6.89 -2.73
N PHE A 71 -1.89 7.64 -1.96
CA PHE A 71 -1.36 8.71 -1.12
C PHE A 71 -0.30 8.23 -0.09
N PRO A 72 -0.51 7.14 0.67
CA PRO A 72 0.51 6.65 1.60
C PRO A 72 1.77 6.14 0.91
N ILE A 73 1.64 5.58 -0.30
CA ILE A 73 2.77 5.12 -1.11
C ILE A 73 3.59 6.31 -1.63
N CYS A 74 2.93 7.35 -2.13
CA CYS A 74 3.58 8.58 -2.54
C CYS A 74 4.30 9.23 -1.36
N TRP A 75 3.64 9.35 -0.20
CA TRP A 75 4.24 9.88 1.02
C TRP A 75 5.46 9.06 1.46
N GLY A 76 5.35 7.73 1.53
CA GLY A 76 6.47 6.84 1.83
C GLY A 76 7.63 7.01 0.84
N SER A 77 7.34 7.15 -0.45
CA SER A 77 8.37 7.34 -1.48
C SER A 77 9.11 8.68 -1.35
N ILE A 78 8.45 9.74 -0.89
CA ILE A 78 9.09 11.04 -0.65
C ILE A 78 9.92 10.98 0.64
N ALA A 79 9.38 10.38 1.70
CA ALA A 79 10.06 10.25 2.99
C ALA A 79 11.38 9.47 2.89
N HIS A 80 11.44 8.47 1.99
CA HIS A 80 12.64 7.65 1.77
C HIS A 80 13.52 8.13 0.59
N ALA A 81 13.18 9.24 -0.06
CA ALA A 81 13.92 9.74 -1.24
C ALA A 81 15.37 10.08 -0.92
N GLN A 82 15.63 10.75 0.20
CA GLN A 82 16.99 11.08 0.62
C GLN A 82 17.82 9.83 0.92
N GLU A 83 17.21 8.79 1.49
CA GLU A 83 17.88 7.51 1.77
C GLU A 83 18.27 6.80 0.47
N LEU A 84 17.40 6.82 -0.54
CA LEU A 84 17.71 6.27 -1.86
C LEU A 84 18.84 7.04 -2.55
N VAL A 85 18.79 8.37 -2.52
CA VAL A 85 19.82 9.23 -3.11
C VAL A 85 21.18 9.00 -2.44
N ASN A 86 21.20 8.93 -1.10
CA ASN A 86 22.41 8.63 -0.34
C ASN A 86 22.96 7.24 -0.71
N TYR A 87 22.09 6.24 -0.82
CA TYR A 87 22.49 4.90 -1.27
C TYR A 87 23.06 4.91 -2.70
N TYR A 88 22.49 5.70 -3.61
CA TYR A 88 22.98 5.82 -4.98
C TYR A 88 24.42 6.35 -5.04
N TYR A 89 24.72 7.42 -4.30
CA TYR A 89 26.04 8.07 -4.32
C TYR A 89 27.10 7.36 -3.47
N THR A 90 26.73 6.91 -2.28
CA THR A 90 27.71 6.40 -1.30
C THR A 90 27.77 4.88 -1.21
N ARG A 91 26.78 4.19 -1.79
CA ARG A 91 26.51 2.75 -1.56
C ARG A 91 26.34 2.38 -0.08
N SER A 92 26.17 3.37 0.79
CA SER A 92 25.87 3.19 2.21
C SER A 92 24.39 2.87 2.38
N TYR A 93 24.08 1.84 3.17
CA TYR A 93 22.72 1.44 3.48
C TYR A 93 22.53 1.36 5.00
N LYS A 94 21.37 1.82 5.47
CA LYS A 94 21.04 1.81 6.90
C LYS A 94 20.58 0.43 7.37
N TYR A 95 19.84 -0.29 6.53
CA TYR A 95 19.31 -1.62 6.82
C TYR A 95 19.49 -2.56 5.63
N ASN A 96 19.81 -3.81 5.93
CA ASN A 96 20.06 -4.86 4.94
C ASN A 96 19.26 -6.12 5.29
N LEU A 97 18.65 -6.73 4.27
CA LEU A 97 18.01 -8.02 4.36
C LEU A 97 18.78 -9.01 3.49
N SER A 98 19.48 -9.96 4.13
CA SER A 98 20.18 -11.06 3.45
C SER A 98 21.15 -10.64 2.34
N GLY A 99 21.85 -9.51 2.51
CA GLY A 99 22.80 -8.97 1.53
C GLY A 99 22.22 -7.90 0.60
N PHE A 100 20.91 -7.68 0.62
CA PHE A 100 20.23 -6.67 -0.19
C PHE A 100 19.77 -5.45 0.63
N PRO A 101 20.11 -4.22 0.18
CA PRO A 101 19.63 -2.99 0.80
C PRO A 101 18.09 -2.90 0.80
N ILE A 102 17.51 -2.73 1.98
CA ILE A 102 16.05 -2.67 2.16
C ILE A 102 15.44 -1.50 1.36
N ILE A 103 16.18 -0.39 1.21
CA ILE A 103 15.74 0.76 0.44
C ILE A 103 15.45 0.43 -1.04
N ILE A 104 16.23 -0.45 -1.67
CA ILE A 104 15.97 -0.88 -3.05
C ILE A 104 14.67 -1.69 -3.10
N MET A 105 14.51 -2.65 -2.19
CA MET A 105 13.29 -3.46 -2.11
C MET A 105 12.06 -2.59 -1.90
N LEU A 106 12.18 -1.55 -1.06
CA LEU A 106 11.11 -0.61 -0.78
C LEU A 106 10.70 0.19 -2.03
N TYR A 107 11.66 0.63 -2.85
CA TYR A 107 11.34 1.34 -4.11
C TYR A 107 10.78 0.41 -5.21
N ILE A 108 11.22 -0.85 -5.26
CA ILE A 108 10.58 -1.86 -6.12
C ILE A 108 9.12 -2.03 -5.70
N PHE A 109 8.86 -2.14 -4.40
CA PHE A 109 7.51 -2.20 -3.84
C PHE A 109 6.68 -0.96 -4.21
N PHE A 110 7.22 0.25 -4.03
CA PHE A 110 6.52 1.49 -4.42
C PHE A 110 6.15 1.50 -5.91
N SER A 111 7.08 1.10 -6.79
CA SER A 111 6.82 1.01 -8.23
C SER A 111 5.66 0.06 -8.56
N ILE A 112 5.67 -1.14 -7.97
CA ILE A 112 4.60 -2.13 -8.17
C ILE A 112 3.25 -1.60 -7.62
N CYS A 113 3.25 -0.99 -6.43
CA CYS A 113 2.04 -0.44 -5.84
C CYS A 113 1.44 0.68 -6.68
N ILE A 114 2.26 1.60 -7.20
CA ILE A 114 1.80 2.67 -8.09
C ILE A 114 1.16 2.09 -9.34
N GLN A 115 1.77 1.06 -9.94
CA GLN A 115 1.20 0.38 -11.11
C GLN A 115 -0.14 -0.28 -10.79
N ILE A 116 -0.23 -1.09 -9.73
CA ILE A 116 -1.45 -1.80 -9.35
C ILE A 116 -2.59 -0.81 -9.06
N HIS A 117 -2.33 0.21 -8.23
CA HIS A 117 -3.34 1.20 -7.86
C HIS A 117 -3.69 2.11 -9.04
N GLY A 118 -2.72 2.48 -9.87
CA GLY A 118 -2.93 3.25 -11.10
C GLY A 118 -3.86 2.53 -12.09
N PHE A 119 -3.58 1.25 -12.37
CA PHE A 119 -4.46 0.44 -13.21
C PHE A 119 -5.84 0.23 -12.57
N SER A 120 -5.91 0.01 -11.26
CA SER A 120 -7.19 -0.14 -10.54
C SER A 120 -8.07 1.11 -10.67
N LEU A 121 -7.47 2.30 -10.55
CA LEU A 121 -8.18 3.57 -10.77
C LEU A 121 -8.61 3.73 -12.22
N TYR A 122 -7.72 3.46 -13.18
CA TYR A 122 -8.04 3.57 -14.60
C TYR A 122 -9.23 2.68 -14.99
N PHE A 123 -9.18 1.39 -14.65
CA PHE A 123 -10.26 0.46 -14.96
C PHE A 123 -11.53 0.78 -14.20
N GLY A 124 -11.44 1.17 -12.92
CA GLY A 124 -12.62 1.53 -12.14
C GLY A 124 -13.31 2.82 -12.64
N LEU A 125 -12.55 3.81 -13.13
CA LEU A 125 -13.09 5.02 -13.76
C LEU A 125 -13.82 4.67 -15.07
N LYS A 126 -13.22 3.83 -15.92
CA LYS A 126 -13.87 3.35 -17.15
C LYS A 126 -15.14 2.56 -16.86
N LEU A 127 -15.12 1.70 -15.84
CA LEU A 127 -16.29 0.93 -15.42
C LEU A 127 -17.42 1.84 -14.90
N SER A 128 -17.06 2.84 -14.09
CA SER A 128 -18.00 3.86 -13.60
C SER A 128 -18.65 4.63 -14.75
N ASP A 129 -17.87 5.02 -15.77
CA ASP A 129 -18.38 5.73 -16.95
C ASP A 129 -19.37 4.85 -17.73
N MET A 130 -19.00 3.61 -18.04
CA MET A 130 -19.85 2.65 -18.76
C MET A 130 -21.19 2.37 -18.05
N TRP A 131 -21.16 2.21 -16.72
CA TRP A 131 -22.37 2.00 -15.93
C TRP A 131 -23.26 3.24 -15.90
N ASN A 132 -22.67 4.44 -15.91
CA ASN A 132 -23.42 5.67 -15.96
C ASN A 132 -24.14 5.83 -17.32
N THR A 133 -23.44 5.56 -18.42
CA THR A 133 -24.04 5.59 -19.77
C THR A 133 -25.21 4.61 -19.91
N LYS A 134 -25.08 3.38 -19.40
CA LYS A 134 -26.17 2.38 -19.44
C LYS A 134 -27.39 2.78 -18.63
N LYS A 135 -27.25 3.60 -17.60
CA LYS A 135 -28.38 4.06 -16.78
C LYS A 135 -29.23 5.11 -17.49
N HIS A 136 -28.64 5.86 -18.42
CA HIS A 136 -29.30 6.93 -19.17
C HIS A 136 -29.83 6.50 -20.56
N ARG A 137 -29.63 5.23 -20.93
CA ARG A 137 -30.09 4.65 -22.20
C ARG A 137 -31.22 3.68 -21.94
#